data_AF-A0A937MI45-F1
#
_entry.id   AF-A0A937MI45-F1
#
_cell.length_a   1.000
_cell.length_b   1.000
_cell.length_c   1.000
_cell.angle_alpha   90.00
_cell.angle_beta   90.00
_cell.angle_gamma   90.00
#
_symmetry.space_group_name_H-M   'P 1'
#
loop_
_entity.id
_entity.type
_entity.pdbx_description
1 polymer ?
#
loop_
_entity_poly.entity_id
_entity_poly.type
_entity_poly.pdbx_seq_one_letter_code
_entity_poly.pdbx_strand_id
1 'polypeptide(L)'
;GESVKSCAMLAVQADGADVQTIEGLANGDTLHPMQEAFREHHGLQCGYCTPGMVMSAVSLAKENPDPSDKEVRHWLNGNICRCTGYQNIVTAIRAGAKAMNG
;
A
#
# COMPACT_ATOMS: atom_id res chain seq x y z
N GLY A 1 -12.92 -1.60 4.91
CA GLY A 1 -13.04 -1.03 3.56
C GLY A 1 -12.25 -1.88 2.60
N GLU A 2 -12.54 -1.78 1.31
CA GLU A 2 -11.89 -2.57 0.25
C GLU A 2 -11.00 -1.68 -0.61
N SER A 3 -9.86 -2.20 -1.07
CA SER A 3 -9.02 -1.47 -2.03
C SER A 3 -9.63 -1.54 -3.44
N VAL A 4 -9.83 -0.39 -4.08
CA VAL A 4 -10.43 -0.29 -5.41
C VAL A 4 -9.59 0.58 -6.35
N LYS A 5 -9.68 0.30 -7.65
CA LYS A 5 -9.08 1.15 -8.70
C LYS A 5 -10.08 2.25 -9.06
N SER A 6 -9.85 3.46 -8.55
CA SER A 6 -10.76 4.60 -8.74
C SER A 6 -11.00 4.95 -10.22
N CYS A 7 -10.05 4.68 -11.10
CA CYS A 7 -10.20 4.92 -12.54
C CYS A 7 -11.24 4.02 -13.22
N ALA A 8 -11.66 2.94 -12.57
CA ALA A 8 -12.69 2.01 -13.05
C ALA A 8 -14.03 2.22 -12.32
N MET A 9 -14.19 3.32 -11.60
CA MET A 9 -15.42 3.69 -10.88
C MET A 9 -15.87 5.07 -11.32
N LEU A 10 -17.19 5.26 -11.45
CA LEU A 10 -17.78 6.57 -11.64
C LEU A 10 -17.84 7.32 -10.31
N ALA A 11 -17.64 8.64 -10.33
CA ALA A 11 -17.69 9.45 -9.12
C ALA A 11 -19.00 9.31 -8.33
N VAL A 12 -20.15 9.19 -9.02
CA VAL A 12 -21.47 8.99 -8.37
C VAL A 12 -21.56 7.67 -7.61
N GLN A 13 -20.75 6.66 -7.93
CA GLN A 13 -20.73 5.40 -7.18
C GLN A 13 -20.05 5.54 -5.81
N ALA A 14 -19.29 6.62 -5.60
CA ALA A 14 -18.65 6.94 -4.32
C ALA A 14 -19.51 7.88 -3.45
N ASP A 15 -20.71 8.25 -3.90
CA ASP A 15 -21.61 9.09 -3.10
C ASP A 15 -21.98 8.39 -1.78
N GLY A 16 -21.76 9.09 -0.66
CA GLY A 16 -21.93 8.56 0.69
C GLY A 16 -20.86 7.56 1.16
N ALA A 17 -19.83 7.25 0.37
CA ALA A 17 -18.74 6.36 0.76
C ALA A 17 -17.67 7.06 1.60
N ASP A 18 -17.05 6.34 2.53
CA ASP A 18 -15.82 6.77 3.20
C ASP A 18 -14.61 6.39 2.34
N VAL A 19 -13.90 7.38 1.82
CA VAL A 19 -12.78 7.19 0.89
C VAL A 19 -11.48 7.63 1.54
N GLN A 20 -10.58 6.68 1.76
CA GLN A 20 -9.23 6.95 2.24
C GLN A 20 -8.22 6.91 1.08
N THR A 21 -7.32 7.88 1.04
CA THR A 21 -6.21 7.98 0.07
C THR A 21 -4.85 8.01 0.79
N ILE A 22 -3.76 8.09 0.02
CA ILE A 22 -2.39 8.12 0.56
C ILE A 22 -2.16 9.30 1.52
N GLU A 23 -2.79 10.43 1.24
CA GLU A 23 -2.72 11.67 2.04
C GLU A 23 -3.35 11.48 3.42
N GLY A 24 -4.32 10.56 3.55
CA GLY A 24 -5.03 10.29 4.79
C GLY A 24 -4.44 9.17 5.65
N LEU A 25 -3.24 8.67 5.32
CA LEU A 25 -2.59 7.62 6.13
C LEU A 25 -1.74 8.17 7.28
N ALA A 26 -1.04 9.28 7.07
CA ALA A 26 -0.19 9.87 8.09
C ALA A 26 -1.02 10.58 9.16
N ASN A 27 -0.50 10.64 10.38
CA ASN A 27 -1.05 11.46 11.46
C ASN A 27 -0.14 12.68 11.67
N GLY A 28 -0.45 13.78 10.97
CA GLY A 28 0.43 14.95 10.90
C GLY A 28 1.79 14.57 10.30
N ASP A 29 2.86 14.87 11.03
CA ASP A 29 4.24 14.53 10.62
C ASP A 29 4.63 13.06 10.90
N THR A 30 3.74 12.30 11.55
CA THR A 30 4.00 10.89 11.88
C THR A 30 3.53 10.00 10.74
N LEU A 31 4.49 9.35 10.07
CA LEU A 31 4.20 8.39 9.01
C LEU A 31 3.46 7.16 9.55
N HIS A 32 2.52 6.66 8.75
CA HIS A 32 1.93 5.34 8.98
C HIS A 32 3.02 4.25 8.92
N PRO A 33 2.95 3.17 9.72
CA PRO A 33 3.99 2.12 9.72
C PRO A 33 4.33 1.56 8.34
N MET A 34 3.33 1.44 7.46
CA MET A 34 3.55 1.04 6.06
C MET A 34 4.31 2.10 5.24
N GLN A 35 4.04 3.40 5.44
CA GLN A 35 4.79 4.47 4.76
C GLN A 35 6.25 4.49 5.24
N GLU A 36 6.45 4.32 6.54
CA GLU A 36 7.78 4.23 7.16
C GLU A 36 8.57 3.05 6.58
N ALA A 37 7.96 1.86 6.49
CA ALA A 37 8.63 0.69 5.92
C ALA A 37 9.03 0.90 4.44
N PHE A 38 8.21 1.58 3.64
CA PHE A 38 8.58 1.94 2.26
C PHE A 38 9.77 2.92 2.21
N ARG A 39 9.87 3.84 3.17
CA ARG A 39 11.01 4.75 3.32
C ARG A 39 12.28 3.99 3.68
N GLU A 40 12.23 3.18 4.73
CA GLU A 40 13.39 2.47 5.28
C GLU A 40 13.95 1.41 4.32
N HIS A 41 13.08 0.69 3.61
CA HIS A 41 13.49 -0.40 2.73
C HIS A 41 13.69 0.01 1.28
N HIS A 42 13.71 1.32 0.98
CA HIS A 42 13.81 1.83 -0.39
C HIS A 42 12.77 1.18 -1.32
N GLY A 43 11.52 1.12 -0.84
CA GLY A 43 10.35 0.59 -1.55
C GLY A 43 9.84 1.50 -2.66
N LEU A 44 10.53 2.60 -2.96
CA LEU A 44 10.18 3.56 -4.01
C LEU A 44 11.42 4.13 -4.69
N GLN A 45 11.24 4.62 -5.92
CA GLN A 45 12.23 5.42 -6.65
C GLN A 45 11.57 6.69 -7.19
N CYS A 46 10.97 6.65 -8.40
CA CYS A 46 10.30 7.80 -8.99
C CYS A 46 9.06 8.27 -8.22
N GLY A 47 8.54 7.45 -7.31
CA GLY A 47 7.40 7.77 -6.45
C GLY A 47 6.02 7.62 -7.10
N TYR A 48 5.92 7.50 -8.43
CA TYR A 48 4.63 7.55 -9.12
C TYR A 48 3.67 6.42 -8.73
N CYS A 49 4.17 5.18 -8.62
CA CYS A 49 3.34 4.04 -8.21
C CYS A 49 3.14 3.95 -6.69
N THR A 50 3.90 4.71 -5.91
CA THR A 50 3.99 4.55 -4.45
C THR A 50 2.65 4.75 -3.73
N PRO A 51 1.81 5.75 -4.07
CA PRO A 51 0.48 5.89 -3.48
C PRO A 51 -0.36 4.61 -3.59
N GLY A 52 -0.52 4.06 -4.80
CA GLY A 52 -1.30 2.84 -5.03
C GLY A 52 -0.69 1.61 -4.35
N MET A 53 0.64 1.49 -4.39
CA MET A 53 1.37 0.40 -3.72
C MET A 53 1.14 0.40 -2.20
N VAL A 54 1.27 1.56 -1.56
CA VAL A 54 1.09 1.68 -0.10
C VAL A 54 -0.37 1.42 0.29
N MET A 55 -1.34 1.98 -0.44
CA MET A 55 -2.76 1.74 -0.17
C MET A 55 -3.12 0.25 -0.31
N SER A 56 -2.62 -0.41 -1.36
CA SER A 56 -2.82 -1.84 -1.58
C SER A 56 -2.16 -2.69 -0.49
N ALA A 57 -0.96 -2.31 -0.06
CA ALA A 57 -0.22 -2.99 1.02
C ALA A 57 -0.92 -2.88 2.38
N VAL A 58 -1.47 -1.71 2.71
CA VAL A 58 -2.28 -1.52 3.93
C VAL A 58 -3.53 -2.41 3.90
N SER A 59 -4.18 -2.54 2.73
CA SER A 59 -5.33 -3.46 2.58
C SER A 59 -4.90 -4.90 2.83
N LEU A 60 -3.80 -5.35 2.21
CA LEU A 60 -3.25 -6.70 2.45
C LEU A 60 -2.97 -6.94 3.92
N ALA A 61 -2.26 -6.03 4.59
CA ALA A 61 -1.85 -6.20 5.99
C ALA A 61 -3.05 -6.25 6.95
N LYS A 62 -4.17 -5.59 6.62
CA LYS A 62 -5.43 -5.69 7.38
C LYS A 62 -6.10 -7.05 7.22
N GLU A 63 -5.98 -7.70 6.06
CA GLU A 63 -6.58 -9.02 5.78
C GLU A 63 -5.68 -10.19 6.18
N ASN A 64 -4.38 -10.05 5.95
CA ASN A 64 -3.35 -11.02 6.30
C ASN A 64 -2.19 -10.28 7.00
N PRO A 65 -2.15 -10.33 8.35
CA PRO A 65 -1.17 -9.58 9.14
C PRO A 65 0.29 -10.07 9.00
N ASP A 66 0.54 -11.29 8.50
CA ASP A 66 1.89 -11.81 8.23
C ASP A 66 1.98 -12.50 6.84
N PRO A 67 1.80 -11.74 5.74
CA PRO A 67 1.64 -12.30 4.41
C PRO A 67 2.99 -12.74 3.84
N SER A 68 3.14 -13.98 3.38
CA SER A 68 4.37 -14.46 2.74
C SER A 68 4.77 -13.62 1.52
N ASP A 69 6.05 -13.66 1.12
CA ASP A 69 6.54 -12.99 -0.09
C ASP A 69 5.71 -13.35 -1.34
N LYS A 70 5.25 -14.60 -1.43
CA LYS A 70 4.41 -15.08 -2.54
C LYS A 70 3.03 -14.43 -2.51
N GLU A 71 2.42 -14.31 -1.34
CA GLU A 71 1.13 -13.65 -1.16
C GLU A 71 1.23 -12.16 -1.45
N VAL A 72 2.28 -11.49 -0.96
CA VAL A 72 2.54 -10.07 -1.27
C VAL A 72 2.64 -9.86 -2.79
N ARG A 73 3.45 -10.66 -3.48
CA ARG A 73 3.59 -10.55 -4.94
C ARG A 73 2.29 -10.79 -5.68
N HIS A 74 1.52 -11.79 -5.24
CA HIS A 74 0.23 -12.09 -5.85
C HIS A 74 -0.76 -10.93 -5.66
N TRP A 75 -0.82 -10.37 -4.46
CA TRP A 75 -1.66 -9.22 -4.11
C TRP A 75 -1.36 -7.99 -4.97
N LEU A 76 -0.07 -7.75 -5.24
CA LEU A 76 0.39 -6.60 -6.01
C LEU A 76 0.19 -6.71 -7.53
N ASN A 77 -0.39 -7.79 -8.07
CA ASN A 77 -0.65 -7.93 -9.51
C ASN A 77 -1.45 -6.75 -10.12
N GLY A 78 -2.21 -6.02 -9.29
CA GLY A 78 -2.95 -4.83 -9.69
C GLY A 78 -2.14 -3.51 -9.74
N ASN A 79 -0.91 -3.49 -9.22
CA ASN A 79 -0.07 -2.30 -9.07
C ASN A 79 1.25 -2.46 -9.83
N ILE A 80 1.48 -1.64 -10.86
CA ILE A 80 2.64 -1.78 -11.74
C ILE A 80 3.73 -0.78 -11.34
N CYS A 81 4.96 -1.28 -11.19
CA CYS A 81 6.14 -0.45 -10.97
C CYS A 81 7.18 -0.70 -12.07
N ARG A 82 7.75 0.39 -12.61
CA ARG A 82 8.81 0.31 -13.62
C ARG A 82 10.23 0.47 -13.07
N CYS A 83 10.36 0.98 -11.85
CA CYS A 83 11.65 1.45 -11.33
C CYS A 83 12.30 0.45 -10.36
N THR A 84 11.53 -0.15 -9.45
CA THR A 84 12.10 -0.88 -8.30
C THR A 84 12.39 -2.36 -8.57
N GLY A 85 11.77 -2.97 -9.58
CA GLY A 85 11.81 -4.43 -9.76
C GLY A 85 11.09 -5.22 -8.67
N TYR A 86 10.23 -4.56 -7.86
CA TYR A 86 9.38 -5.12 -6.80
C TYR A 86 10.06 -5.72 -5.56
N GLN A 87 11.32 -6.13 -5.61
CA GLN A 87 11.96 -6.82 -4.48
C GLN A 87 11.88 -6.00 -3.18
N ASN A 88 12.31 -4.73 -3.23
CA ASN A 88 12.27 -3.85 -2.07
C ASN A 88 10.84 -3.47 -1.65
N ILE A 89 9.88 -3.49 -2.58
CA ILE A 89 8.46 -3.31 -2.25
C ILE A 89 7.98 -4.49 -1.40
N VAL A 90 8.32 -5.73 -1.79
CA VAL A 90 7.95 -6.93 -1.02
C VAL A 90 8.57 -6.88 0.38
N THR A 91 9.85 -6.51 0.49
CA THR A 91 10.53 -6.34 1.77
C THR A 91 9.85 -5.26 2.63
N ALA A 92 9.52 -4.10 2.06
CA ALA A 92 8.83 -3.02 2.75
C ALA A 92 7.45 -3.46 3.26
N ILE A 93 6.68 -4.20 2.46
CA ILE A 93 5.35 -4.67 2.86
C ILE A 93 5.43 -5.69 3.99
N ARG A 94 6.38 -6.64 3.94
CA ARG A 94 6.61 -7.59 5.04
C ARG A 94 6.92 -6.87 6.35
N ALA A 95 7.81 -5.87 6.31
CA ALA A 95 8.18 -5.08 7.47
C ALA A 95 7.00 -4.23 7.97
N GLY A 96 6.30 -3.54 7.07
CA GLY A 96 5.15 -2.70 7.38
C GLY A 96 3.98 -3.50 7.97
N ALA A 97 3.69 -4.69 7.44
CA ALA A 97 2.65 -5.57 7.98
C ALA A 97 2.98 -6.00 9.41
N LYS A 98 4.22 -6.40 9.68
CA LYS A 98 4.67 -6.73 11.03
C LYS A 98 4.57 -5.53 11.98
N ALA A 99 4.97 -4.34 11.53
CA ALA A 99 4.93 -3.10 12.32
C ALA A 99 3.51 -2.60 12.59
N MET A 100 2.52 -2.97 11.77
CA MET A 100 1.11 -2.66 12.03
C MET A 100 0.48 -3.52 13.13
N ASN A 101 1.09 -4.65 13.49
CA ASN A 101 0.57 -5.59 14.49
C ASN A 101 1.27 -5.53 15.85
N GLY A 102 2.37 -4.79 15.94
CA GLY A 102 3.13 -4.58 17.18
C GLY A 102 2.68 -3.31 17.89
#